data_AF-A0A6I0FNU8-F1
#
_entry.id   AF-A0A6I0FNU8-F1
#
_cell.length_a   1.000
_cell.length_b   1.000
_cell.length_c   1.000
_cell.angle_alpha   90.00
_cell.angle_beta   90.00
_cell.angle_gamma   90.00
#
_symmetry.space_group_name_H-M   'P 1'
#
loop_
_entity.id
_entity.type
_entity.pdbx_description
1 polymer ?
#
loop_
_entity_poly.entity_id
_entity_poly.type
_entity_poly.pdbx_seq_one_letter_code
_entity_poly.pdbx_strand_id
1 'polypeptide(L)'
;MAEFKEIMAMRLEGKSYDAIASALGCSNRDIARMIDVINAYGITAEAFAGLSPEFFNEHFPDGRRTRKAAYVQPDYKALADKPAKNKHLTRCMLWEKYYSLPAEPGMLKYQYAQFCNGLAPYIQTHGLTEVIDHEPGEELYVD
;
A
#
# COMPACT_ATOMS: atom_id res chain seq x y z
N MET A 1 -13.65 -7.03 -1.57
CA MET A 1 -14.96 -6.76 -0.91
C MET A 1 -16.06 -7.63 -1.49
N ALA A 2 -16.30 -7.67 -2.82
CA ALA A 2 -17.32 -8.53 -3.44
C ALA A 2 -17.09 -10.04 -3.18
N GLU A 3 -15.83 -10.49 -3.29
CA GLU A 3 -15.47 -11.91 -3.10
C GLU A 3 -15.95 -12.53 -1.77
N PHE A 4 -15.80 -11.85 -0.63
CA PHE A 4 -16.15 -12.44 0.67
C PHE A 4 -17.65 -12.64 0.87
N LYS A 5 -18.47 -11.71 0.36
CA LYS A 5 -19.92 -11.85 0.41
C LYS A 5 -20.38 -13.05 -0.43
N GLU A 6 -19.78 -13.23 -1.60
CA GLU A 6 -20.04 -14.35 -2.51
C GLU A 6 -19.62 -15.70 -1.89
N ILE A 7 -18.46 -15.76 -1.22
CA ILE A 7 -18.01 -16.96 -0.48
C ILE A 7 -19.05 -17.36 0.57
N MET A 8 -19.55 -16.40 1.35
CA MET A 8 -20.54 -16.64 2.41
C MET A 8 -21.86 -17.13 1.83
N ALA A 9 -22.35 -16.50 0.75
CA ALA A 9 -23.55 -16.93 0.04
C ALA A 9 -23.43 -18.38 -0.45
N MET A 10 -22.35 -18.69 -1.16
CA MET A 10 -22.09 -20.05 -1.67
C MET A 10 -21.97 -21.09 -0.56
N ARG A 11 -21.43 -20.70 0.60
CA ARG A 11 -21.33 -21.60 1.73
C ARG A 11 -22.69 -21.89 2.36
N LEU A 12 -23.56 -20.87 2.46
CA LEU A 12 -24.94 -21.01 2.95
C LEU A 12 -25.81 -21.82 1.98
N GLU A 13 -25.51 -21.78 0.67
CA GLU A 13 -26.09 -22.67 -0.35
C GLU A 13 -25.61 -24.14 -0.23
N GLY A 14 -24.64 -24.44 0.64
CA GLY A 14 -24.13 -25.79 0.85
C GLY A 14 -23.04 -26.23 -0.13
N LYS A 15 -22.42 -25.30 -0.87
CA LYS A 15 -21.34 -25.64 -1.82
C LYS A 15 -20.08 -26.14 -1.10
N SER A 16 -19.38 -27.06 -1.75
CA SER A 16 -18.10 -27.62 -1.30
C SER A 16 -16.96 -26.61 -1.44
N TYR A 17 -15.90 -26.78 -0.65
CA TYR A 17 -14.70 -25.92 -0.67
C TYR A 17 -14.12 -25.77 -2.08
N ASP A 18 -14.00 -26.89 -2.82
CA ASP A 18 -13.42 -26.92 -4.16
C ASP A 18 -14.26 -26.12 -5.18
N ALA A 19 -15.59 -26.21 -5.08
CA ALA A 19 -16.51 -25.48 -5.94
C ALA A 19 -16.42 -23.96 -5.69
N ILE A 20 -16.27 -23.55 -4.43
CA ILE A 20 -16.14 -22.14 -4.05
C ILE A 20 -14.78 -21.60 -4.50
N ALA A 21 -13.70 -22.35 -4.26
CA ALA A 21 -12.35 -21.96 -4.66
C ALA A 21 -12.23 -21.83 -6.18
N SER A 22 -12.82 -22.77 -6.93
CA SER A 22 -12.82 -22.74 -8.40
C SER A 22 -13.68 -21.61 -8.97
N ALA A 23 -14.82 -21.29 -8.34
CA ALA A 23 -15.71 -20.23 -8.82
C ALA A 23 -15.18 -18.81 -8.56
N LEU A 24 -14.54 -18.59 -7.40
CA LEU A 24 -14.12 -17.25 -6.94
C LEU A 24 -12.61 -17.05 -6.96
N GLY A 25 -11.82 -18.05 -7.35
CA GLY A 25 -10.35 -17.99 -7.32
C GLY A 25 -9.76 -17.72 -5.93
N CYS A 26 -10.53 -18.03 -4.88
CA CYS A 26 -10.18 -17.72 -3.49
C CYS A 26 -9.37 -18.85 -2.85
N SER A 27 -8.51 -18.52 -1.88
CA SER A 27 -7.75 -19.54 -1.15
C SER A 27 -8.65 -20.33 -0.20
N ASN A 28 -8.37 -21.63 -0.03
CA ASN A 28 -9.03 -22.46 0.99
C ASN A 28 -8.93 -21.88 2.41
N ARG A 29 -7.90 -21.05 2.68
CA ARG A 29 -7.75 -20.32 3.94
C ARG A 29 -8.84 -19.28 4.15
N ASP A 30 -9.24 -18.56 3.10
CA ASP A 30 -10.30 -17.56 3.18
C ASP A 30 -11.68 -18.20 3.34
N ILE A 31 -11.90 -19.35 2.68
CA ILE A 31 -13.11 -20.16 2.84
C ILE A 31 -13.21 -20.70 4.28
N ALA A 32 -12.12 -21.23 4.82
CA ALA A 32 -12.07 -21.71 6.21
C ALA A 32 -12.33 -20.59 7.22
N ARG A 33 -11.73 -19.41 7.02
CA ARG A 33 -12.00 -18.23 7.85
C ARG A 33 -13.47 -17.79 7.77
N MET A 34 -14.07 -17.87 6.59
CA MET A 34 -15.50 -17.57 6.42
C MET A 34 -16.39 -18.52 7.23
N ILE A 35 -16.09 -19.81 7.20
CA ILE A 35 -16.84 -20.82 7.94
C ILE A 35 -16.71 -20.61 9.45
N ASP A 36 -15.52 -20.24 9.93
CA ASP A 36 -15.31 -19.88 11.34
C ASP A 36 -16.22 -18.72 11.76
N VAL A 37 -16.31 -17.66 10.95
CA VAL A 37 -17.21 -16.52 11.19
C VAL A 37 -18.69 -16.95 11.15
N ILE A 38 -19.10 -17.76 10.17
CA ILE A 38 -20.49 -18.27 10.10
C ILE A 38 -20.84 -19.04 11.38
N ASN A 39 -19.94 -19.90 11.85
CA ASN A 39 -20.15 -20.70 13.06
C ASN A 39 -20.13 -19.85 14.33
N ALA A 40 -19.19 -18.90 14.44
CA ALA A 40 -19.03 -18.05 15.61
C ALA A 40 -20.24 -17.13 15.83
N TYR A 41 -20.82 -16.60 14.75
CA TYR A 41 -21.97 -15.69 14.80
C TYR A 41 -23.31 -16.38 14.54
N GLY A 42 -23.32 -17.69 14.27
CA GLY A 42 -24.53 -18.45 13.97
C GLY A 42 -25.30 -17.90 12.77
N ILE A 43 -24.59 -17.44 11.73
CA ILE A 43 -25.21 -16.72 10.60
C ILE A 43 -26.03 -17.71 9.77
N THR A 44 -27.34 -17.51 9.77
CA THR A 44 -28.27 -18.26 8.92
C THR A 44 -28.43 -17.58 7.56
N ALA A 45 -29.00 -18.30 6.58
CA ALA A 45 -29.31 -17.76 5.27
C ALA A 45 -30.24 -16.53 5.32
N GLU A 46 -31.12 -16.49 6.33
CA GLU A 46 -32.04 -15.37 6.59
C GLU A 46 -31.29 -14.14 7.14
N ALA A 47 -30.35 -14.36 8.07
CA ALA A 47 -29.53 -13.29 8.64
C ALA A 47 -28.56 -12.69 7.59
N PHE A 48 -28.11 -13.50 6.64
CA PHE A 48 -27.19 -13.05 5.57
C PHE A 48 -27.76 -11.91 4.72
N ALA A 49 -29.07 -11.92 4.45
CA ALA A 49 -29.73 -10.86 3.68
C ALA A 49 -29.70 -9.50 4.39
N GLY A 50 -29.61 -9.48 5.72
CA GLY A 50 -29.56 -8.28 6.55
C GLY A 50 -28.15 -7.81 6.93
N LEU A 51 -27.09 -8.52 6.53
CA LEU A 51 -25.72 -8.17 6.90
C LEU A 51 -25.26 -6.88 6.20
N SER A 52 -24.85 -5.89 7.01
CA SER A 52 -24.25 -4.65 6.51
C SER A 52 -22.86 -4.94 5.90
N PRO A 53 -22.45 -4.23 4.83
CA PRO A 53 -21.09 -4.32 4.29
C PRO A 53 -20.00 -3.99 5.33
N GLU A 54 -20.34 -3.29 6.41
CA GLU A 54 -19.42 -2.98 7.52
C GLU A 54 -18.99 -4.23 8.29
N PHE A 55 -19.87 -5.21 8.44
CA PHE A 55 -19.56 -6.49 9.08
C PHE A 55 -18.37 -7.19 8.39
N PHE A 56 -18.38 -7.22 7.05
CA PHE A 56 -17.29 -7.82 6.29
C PHE A 56 -15.98 -7.02 6.40
N ASN A 57 -16.06 -5.69 6.53
CA ASN A 57 -14.86 -4.87 6.75
C ASN A 57 -14.23 -5.10 8.12
N GLU A 58 -15.05 -5.38 9.15
CA GLU A 58 -14.58 -5.65 10.50
C GLU A 58 -13.97 -7.06 10.63
N HIS A 59 -14.62 -8.08 10.05
CA HIS A 59 -14.18 -9.48 10.16
C HIS A 59 -13.17 -9.92 9.10
N PHE A 60 -13.17 -9.27 7.93
CA PHE A 60 -12.22 -9.50 6.86
C PHE A 60 -11.53 -8.19 6.47
N PRO A 61 -10.76 -7.58 7.39
CA PRO A 61 -9.99 -6.40 7.06
C PRO A 61 -9.02 -6.79 5.95
N ASP A 62 -9.17 -6.16 4.78
CA ASP A 62 -8.25 -6.36 3.66
C ASP A 62 -6.82 -6.15 4.17
N GLY A 63 -6.01 -7.22 4.15
CA GLY A 63 -4.68 -7.23 4.75
C GLY A 63 -3.71 -6.21 4.14
N ARG A 64 -4.10 -5.52 3.06
CA ARG A 64 -3.39 -4.35 2.51
C ARG A 64 -3.56 -3.10 3.38
N ARG A 65 -4.49 -3.11 4.34
CA ARG A 65 -4.54 -2.19 5.48
C ARG A 65 -3.75 -2.71 6.68
N THR A 66 -2.72 -3.53 6.44
CA THR A 66 -1.68 -3.82 7.45
C THR A 66 -1.25 -2.50 8.06
N ARG A 67 -1.63 -2.34 9.34
CA ARG A 67 -1.14 -1.40 10.33
C ARG A 67 -0.21 -0.37 9.69
N LYS A 68 -0.75 0.77 9.23
CA LYS A 68 0.10 1.90 8.88
C LYS A 68 0.87 2.21 10.15
N ALA A 69 2.10 1.71 10.26
CA ALA A 69 3.01 2.19 11.27
C ALA A 69 2.97 3.72 11.13
N ALA A 70 2.85 4.43 12.25
CA ALA A 70 2.84 5.87 12.19
C ALA A 70 4.22 6.30 11.67
N TYR A 71 4.30 6.68 10.39
CA TYR A 71 5.55 7.13 9.80
C TYR A 71 5.69 8.63 10.04
N VAL A 72 6.88 9.07 10.41
CA VAL A 72 7.21 10.50 10.43
C VAL A 72 7.09 11.01 9.00
N GLN A 73 6.13 11.91 8.75
CA GLN A 73 5.90 12.44 7.41
C GLN A 73 6.98 13.48 7.06
N PRO A 74 7.79 13.28 6.02
CA PRO A 74 8.66 14.33 5.51
C PRO A 74 7.83 15.39 4.78
N ASP A 75 8.26 16.64 4.86
CA ASP A 75 7.67 17.73 4.10
C ASP A 75 8.12 17.66 2.63
N TYR A 76 7.52 16.76 1.85
CA TYR A 76 7.90 16.51 0.46
C TYR A 76 7.75 17.76 -0.42
N LYS A 77 6.84 18.67 -0.10
CA LYS A 77 6.64 19.93 -0.83
C LYS A 77 7.86 20.84 -0.65
N ALA A 78 8.30 21.06 0.59
CA ALA A 78 9.50 21.84 0.87
C ALA A 78 10.78 21.16 0.35
N LEU A 79 10.82 19.82 0.34
CA LEU A 79 11.97 19.06 -0.15
C LEU A 79 12.09 19.08 -1.68
N ALA A 80 10.97 19.13 -2.41
CA ALA A 80 10.97 19.22 -3.88
C ALA A 80 11.45 20.59 -4.41
N ASP A 81 11.30 21.67 -3.64
CA ASP A 81 11.72 23.03 -4.00
C ASP A 81 13.23 23.29 -3.78
N LYS A 82 13.86 22.53 -2.87
CA LYS A 82 15.30 22.67 -2.54
C LYS A 82 16.29 22.31 -3.66
N PRO A 83 16.12 21.22 -4.44
CA PRO A 83 17.04 20.87 -5.51
C PRO A 83 17.04 21.91 -6.65
N ALA A 84 15.89 22.52 -6.97
CA ALA A 84 15.80 23.61 -7.95
C ALA A 84 16.63 24.85 -7.56
N LYS A 85 16.92 25.02 -6.26
CA LYS A 85 17.72 26.14 -5.73
C LYS A 85 19.19 25.78 -5.51
N ASN A 86 19.56 24.50 -5.53
CA ASN A 86 20.93 24.04 -5.24
C ASN A 86 21.27 22.78 -6.04
N LYS A 87 22.03 22.93 -7.14
CA LYS A 87 22.38 21.80 -8.04
C LYS A 87 23.14 20.64 -7.38
N HIS A 88 23.73 20.87 -6.21
CA HIS A 88 24.51 19.87 -5.47
C HIS A 88 23.68 19.06 -4.47
N LEU A 89 22.38 19.36 -4.29
CA LEU A 89 21.51 18.60 -3.38
C LEU A 89 20.99 17.34 -4.07
N THR A 90 21.46 16.18 -3.62
CA THR A 90 20.95 14.89 -4.10
C THR A 90 19.77 14.40 -3.25
N ARG A 91 18.95 13.51 -3.83
CA ARG A 91 17.84 12.85 -3.12
C ARG A 91 18.32 12.07 -1.89
N CYS A 92 19.51 11.50 -1.94
CA CYS A 92 20.14 10.81 -0.81
C CYS A 92 20.41 11.78 0.35
N MET A 93 21.03 12.93 0.07
CA MET A 93 21.30 13.96 1.09
C MET A 93 20.00 14.50 1.74
N LEU A 94 18.92 14.62 0.96
CA LEU A 94 17.61 15.01 1.49
C LEU A 94 17.03 13.94 2.42
N TRP A 95 17.17 12.67 2.05
CA TRP A 95 16.75 11.54 2.88
C TRP A 95 17.56 11.45 4.17
N GLU A 96 18.89 11.58 4.12
CA GLU A 96 19.76 11.57 5.31
C GLU A 96 19.38 12.68 6.30
N LYS A 97 19.10 13.89 5.81
CA LYS A 97 18.61 15.00 6.64
C LYS A 97 17.27 14.67 7.30
N TYR A 98 16.33 14.10 6.55
CA TYR A 98 15.06 13.63 7.11
C TYR A 98 15.27 12.55 8.17
N TYR A 99 16.17 11.59 7.90
CA TYR A 99 16.44 10.47 8.78
C TYR A 99 17.14 10.90 10.07
N SER A 100 17.85 12.03 10.06
CA SER A 100 18.48 12.64 11.23
C SER A 100 17.51 13.37 12.16
N LEU A 101 16.33 13.77 11.69
CA LEU A 101 15.34 14.48 12.52
C LEU A 101 14.83 13.60 13.68
N PRO A 102 14.54 14.17 14.85
CA PRO A 102 13.95 13.40 15.95
C PRO A 102 12.59 12.82 15.53
N ALA A 103 12.31 11.60 15.98
CA ALA A 103 11.02 10.94 15.77
C ALA A 103 10.31 10.76 17.11
N GLU A 104 8.99 10.96 17.10
CA GLU A 104 8.12 10.66 18.24
C GLU A 104 8.20 9.17 18.60
N PRO A 105 8.11 8.79 19.89
CA PRO A 105 8.16 7.41 20.33
C PRO A 105 7.06 6.57 19.67
N GLY A 106 7.44 5.46 19.03
CA GLY A 106 6.53 4.57 18.30
C GLY A 106 6.33 4.94 16.83
N MET A 107 6.93 6.03 16.34
CA MET A 107 6.94 6.34 14.90
C MET A 107 8.14 5.73 14.18
N LEU A 108 7.90 5.27 12.95
CA LEU A 108 8.94 4.79 12.04
C LEU A 108 9.37 5.91 11.08
N LYS A 109 10.61 5.85 10.61
CA LYS A 109 11.07 6.71 9.51
C LYS A 109 11.00 5.95 8.20
N TYR A 110 10.71 6.65 7.12
CA TYR A 110 10.73 6.07 5.79
C TYR A 110 12.15 5.63 5.41
N GLN A 111 12.25 4.39 4.91
CA GLN A 111 13.45 3.91 4.26
C GLN A 111 13.64 4.62 2.92
N TYR A 112 14.87 4.63 2.39
CA TYR A 112 15.23 5.40 1.20
C TYR A 112 14.26 5.20 0.02
N ALA A 113 13.92 3.95 -0.31
CA ALA A 113 12.98 3.65 -1.40
C ALA A 113 11.58 4.22 -1.15
N GLN A 114 11.07 4.13 0.07
CA GLN A 114 9.76 4.67 0.44
C GLN A 114 9.75 6.20 0.39
N PHE A 115 10.82 6.84 0.86
CA PHE A 115 11.02 8.28 0.78
C PHE A 115 11.05 8.75 -0.67
N CYS A 116 11.80 8.05 -1.53
CA CYS A 116 11.88 8.34 -2.95
C CYS A 116 10.54 8.21 -3.67
N ASN A 117 9.73 7.20 -3.32
CA ASN A 117 8.38 7.03 -3.86
C ASN A 117 7.43 8.15 -3.44
N GLY A 118 7.52 8.62 -2.19
CA GLY A 118 6.73 9.74 -1.71
C GLY A 118 7.15 11.08 -2.32
N LEU A 119 8.44 11.28 -2.62
CA LEU A 119 8.99 12.50 -3.22
C LEU A 119 8.72 12.61 -4.72
N ALA A 120 8.66 11.48 -5.44
CA ALA A 120 8.47 11.42 -6.90
C ALA A 120 7.28 12.26 -7.44
N PRO A 121 6.05 12.18 -6.91
CA PRO A 121 4.92 12.96 -7.44
C PRO A 121 5.11 14.48 -7.28
N TYR A 122 5.82 14.91 -6.24
CA TYR A 122 6.13 16.32 -6.02
C TYR A 122 7.18 16.82 -7.02
N ILE A 123 8.23 16.02 -7.29
CA ILE A 123 9.20 16.34 -8.33
C ILE A 123 8.54 16.35 -9.71
N GLN A 124 7.64 15.42 -10.03
CA GLN A 124 6.95 15.40 -11.32
C GLN A 124 6.07 16.63 -11.55
N THR A 125 5.43 17.13 -10.49
CA THR A 125 4.58 18.32 -10.54
C THR A 125 5.39 19.62 -10.65
N HIS A 126 6.60 19.65 -10.07
CA HIS A 126 7.47 20.83 -10.01
C HIS A 126 8.67 20.80 -10.97
N GLY A 127 8.97 19.66 -11.60
CA GLY A 127 10.19 19.37 -12.35
C GLY A 127 9.99 19.17 -13.85
N LEU A 128 8.94 19.76 -14.44
CA LEU A 128 8.75 19.82 -15.89
C LEU A 128 9.77 20.73 -16.62
N THR A 129 10.79 21.28 -15.92
CA THR A 129 11.62 22.36 -16.45
C THR A 129 13.11 22.10 -16.59
N GLU A 130 13.63 20.91 -16.32
CA GLU A 130 15.06 20.65 -16.54
C GLU A 130 15.27 19.42 -17.42
N VAL A 131 15.18 19.67 -18.73
CA VAL A 131 15.82 18.83 -19.75
C VAL A 131 17.29 18.72 -19.36
N ILE A 132 17.75 17.50 -19.07
CA ILE A 132 19.17 17.21 -18.93
C ILE A 132 19.76 17.31 -20.33
N ASP A 133 20.40 18.43 -20.64
CA ASP A 133 21.29 18.51 -21.79
C ASP A 133 22.52 17.65 -21.48
N HIS A 134 22.58 16.48 -22.11
CA HIS A 134 23.80 15.70 -22.16
C HIS A 134 24.63 16.27 -23.32
N GLU A 135 25.74 16.95 -23.04
CA GLU A 135 26.77 17.17 -24.05
C GLU A 135 27.45 15.81 -24.36
N PRO A 136 27.31 15.24 -25.55
CA PRO A 136 27.97 13.99 -25.91
C PRO A 136 29.43 14.29 -26.28
N GLY A 137 30.43 13.85 -25.49
CA GLY A 137 31.82 14.01 -25.91
C GLY A 137 33.00 13.78 -24.96
N GLU A 138 32.85 13.30 -23.73
CA GLU A 138 34.01 13.08 -22.84
C GLU A 138 34.15 11.62 -22.36
N GLU A 139 34.41 10.68 -23.28
CA GLU A 139 35.25 9.51 -22.97
C GLU A 139 35.96 9.04 -24.26
N LEU A 140 37.13 9.61 -24.54
CA LEU A 140 38.06 9.12 -25.55
C LEU A 140 38.92 8.01 -24.91
N TYR A 141 38.63 6.75 -25.23
CA TYR A 141 39.56 5.65 -24.94
C TYR A 141 40.51 5.50 -26.14
N VAL A 142 41.81 5.67 -25.88
CA VAL A 142 42.90 5.38 -26.82
C VAL A 142 43.44 3.99 -26.48
N ASP A 143 43.58 3.12 -27.51
CA ASP A 143 44.22 1.80 -27.43
C ASP A 143 45.75 1.91 -27.32
#